data_AF-A0A7S2CHS6-F1
#
_entry.id   AF-A0A7S2CHS6-F1
#
_cell.length_a   1.000
_cell.length_b   1.000
_cell.length_c   1.000
_cell.angle_alpha   90.00
_cell.angle_beta   90.00
_cell.angle_gamma   90.00
#
_symmetry.space_group_name_H-M   'P 1'
#
loop_
_entity.id
_entity.type
_entity.pdbx_description
1 polymer ?
#
loop_
_entity_poly.entity_id
_entity_poly.type
_entity_poly.pdbx_seq_one_letter_code
_entity_poly.pdbx_strand_id
1 'polypeptide(L)'
;SLFFTAGVHPHDAKSWRTPETALALRNLTTDPLCVAIGECGLDFHRNFSPPEAQEACFKAQLELACELGLPLFCHERDAFDRFTAILQPFLRNSILPPLVVHCFTGSTSQAAAYLALDDRISIGFTGTVCMAERGKEL
;
A
#
# COMPACT_ATOMS: atom_id res chain seq x y z
N SER A 1 10.41 21.41 6.48
CA SER A 1 9.30 21.27 5.49
C SER A 1 8.42 20.12 5.89
N LEU A 2 7.14 20.15 5.50
CA LEU A 2 6.21 19.01 5.59
C LEU A 2 6.05 18.40 4.19
N PHE A 3 5.96 17.07 4.12
CA PHE A 3 5.78 16.31 2.88
C PHE A 3 4.44 15.56 2.93
N PHE A 4 3.94 15.13 1.78
CA PHE A 4 2.69 14.39 1.69
C PHE A 4 2.80 13.17 0.75
N THR A 5 1.82 12.28 0.86
CA THR A 5 1.58 11.19 -0.08
C THR A 5 0.26 11.46 -0.79
N ALA A 6 0.10 10.95 -2.01
CA ALA A 6 -1.15 11.06 -2.74
C ALA A 6 -1.63 9.66 -3.15
N GLY A 7 -2.89 9.34 -2.89
CA GLY A 7 -3.45 8.03 -3.20
C GLY A 7 -4.94 7.93 -2.86
N VAL A 8 -5.50 6.74 -3.11
CA VAL A 8 -6.88 6.37 -2.79
C VAL A 8 -6.84 5.16 -1.87
N HIS A 9 -7.35 5.36 -0.65
CA HIS A 9 -7.43 4.34 0.39
C HIS A 9 -8.37 3.19 -0.03
N PRO A 10 -8.11 1.92 0.37
CA PRO A 10 -9.00 0.79 0.04
C PRO A 10 -10.47 1.02 0.39
N HIS A 11 -10.77 1.76 1.45
CA HIS A 11 -12.15 2.08 1.82
C HIS A 11 -12.88 2.92 0.76
N ASP A 12 -12.15 3.74 0.02
CA ASP A 12 -12.66 4.63 -1.03
C ASP A 12 -12.44 4.06 -2.44
N ALA A 13 -11.94 2.83 -2.58
CA ALA A 13 -11.64 2.25 -3.89
C ALA A 13 -12.83 2.23 -4.87
N LYS A 14 -14.08 2.15 -4.37
CA LYS A 14 -15.31 2.29 -5.18
C LYS A 14 -15.46 3.65 -5.88
N SER A 15 -14.73 4.69 -5.46
CA SER A 15 -14.71 6.00 -6.12
C SER A 15 -13.62 6.11 -7.19
N TRP A 16 -12.75 5.11 -7.34
CA TRP A 16 -11.75 5.10 -8.40
C TRP A 16 -12.40 5.12 -9.78
N ARG A 17 -11.96 6.03 -10.64
CA ARG A 17 -12.40 6.15 -12.04
C ARG A 17 -11.18 6.17 -12.94
N THR A 18 -11.18 5.31 -13.96
CA THR A 18 -10.12 5.24 -14.96
C THR A 18 -10.62 5.90 -16.24
N PRO A 19 -9.89 6.88 -16.83
CA PRO A 19 -8.55 7.35 -16.43
C PRO A 19 -8.52 8.53 -15.44
N GLU A 20 -9.65 9.11 -15.05
CA GLU A 20 -9.73 10.42 -14.41
C GLU A 20 -8.96 10.50 -13.08
N THR A 21 -9.17 9.53 -12.18
CA THR A 21 -8.51 9.48 -10.88
C THR A 21 -7.00 9.26 -11.03
N ALA A 22 -6.59 8.40 -11.96
CA ALA A 22 -5.17 8.13 -12.22
C ALA A 22 -4.44 9.38 -12.74
N LEU A 23 -5.08 10.16 -13.63
CA LEU A 23 -4.52 11.41 -14.15
C LEU A 23 -4.45 12.49 -13.06
N ALA A 24 -5.50 12.62 -12.25
CA ALA A 24 -5.48 13.54 -11.12
C ALA A 24 -4.36 13.20 -10.12
N LEU A 25 -4.20 11.91 -9.81
CA LEU A 25 -3.14 11.42 -8.94
C LEU A 25 -1.75 11.70 -9.52
N ARG A 26 -1.51 11.41 -10.80
CA ARG A 26 -0.25 11.76 -11.48
C ARG A 26 0.04 13.25 -11.38
N ASN A 27 -0.95 14.13 -11.58
CA ASN A 27 -0.72 15.56 -11.48
C ASN A 27 -0.27 15.98 -10.08
N LEU A 28 -0.83 15.39 -9.01
CA LEU A 28 -0.41 15.67 -7.64
C LEU A 28 1.05 15.28 -7.38
N THR A 29 1.53 14.21 -8.02
CA THR A 29 2.93 13.77 -7.89
C THR A 29 3.95 14.71 -8.54
N THR A 30 3.51 15.73 -9.29
CA THR A 30 4.42 16.76 -9.84
C THR A 30 4.83 17.80 -8.82
N ASP A 31 4.12 17.90 -7.68
CA ASP A 31 4.53 18.75 -6.57
C ASP A 31 5.75 18.13 -5.86
N PRO A 32 6.86 18.87 -5.68
CA PRO A 32 8.06 18.35 -5.02
C PRO A 32 7.86 17.94 -3.55
N LEU A 33 6.73 18.30 -2.92
CA LEU A 33 6.36 17.86 -1.59
C LEU A 33 5.64 16.49 -1.58
N CYS A 34 5.21 15.98 -2.74
CA CYS A 34 4.64 14.64 -2.89
C CYS A 34 5.75 13.59 -3.01
N VAL A 35 5.92 12.75 -1.99
CA VAL A 35 7.08 11.84 -1.89
C VAL A 35 6.76 10.37 -2.10
N ALA A 36 5.48 9.98 -2.13
CA ALA A 36 5.05 8.60 -2.34
C ALA A 36 3.61 8.53 -2.87
N ILE A 37 3.27 7.41 -3.50
CA ILE A 37 1.88 7.05 -3.82
C ILE A 37 1.28 6.30 -2.63
N GLY A 38 0.14 6.77 -2.16
CA GLY A 38 -0.61 6.20 -1.05
C GLY A 38 -1.29 7.28 -0.20
N GLU A 39 -2.10 6.93 0.79
CA GLU A 39 -2.34 5.56 1.25
C GLU A 39 -3.15 4.73 0.26
N CYS A 40 -2.64 3.54 -0.09
CA CYS A 40 -3.28 2.59 -1.00
C CYS A 40 -3.10 1.16 -0.48
N GLY A 41 -3.86 0.19 -0.98
CA GLY A 41 -3.69 -1.22 -0.58
C GLY A 41 -5.03 -1.92 -0.41
N LEU A 42 -5.13 -2.81 0.59
CA LEU A 42 -6.30 -3.66 0.80
C LEU A 42 -6.75 -3.66 2.27
N ASP A 43 -8.06 -3.61 2.50
CA ASP A 43 -8.70 -3.80 3.80
C ASP A 43 -9.92 -4.71 3.64
N PHE A 44 -9.70 -6.02 3.86
CA PHE A 44 -10.75 -7.04 3.78
C PHE A 44 -11.50 -7.23 5.09
N HIS A 45 -11.03 -6.60 6.17
CA HIS A 45 -11.71 -6.60 7.46
C HIS A 45 -12.93 -5.66 7.50
N ARG A 46 -12.76 -4.40 7.08
CA ARG A 46 -13.85 -3.41 7.05
C ARG A 46 -14.66 -3.48 5.77
N ASN A 47 -14.01 -3.77 4.65
CA ASN A 47 -14.63 -4.03 3.35
C ASN A 47 -15.63 -2.94 2.90
N PHE A 48 -15.30 -1.66 3.11
CA PHE A 48 -16.17 -0.52 2.74
C PHE A 48 -16.25 -0.24 1.23
N SER A 49 -15.34 -0.85 0.46
CA SER A 49 -15.42 -1.00 -0.98
C SER A 49 -15.29 -2.49 -1.33
N PRO A 50 -15.96 -2.98 -2.40
CA PRO A 50 -15.87 -4.39 -2.80
C PRO A 50 -14.41 -4.83 -3.05
N PRO A 51 -14.02 -6.08 -2.72
CA PRO A 51 -12.66 -6.56 -2.89
C PRO A 51 -12.11 -6.32 -4.30
N GLU A 52 -12.92 -6.55 -5.34
CA GLU A 52 -12.52 -6.36 -6.74
C GLU A 52 -12.20 -4.89 -7.04
N ALA A 53 -12.94 -3.96 -6.44
CA ALA A 53 -12.66 -2.52 -6.55
C ALA A 53 -11.37 -2.15 -5.82
N GLN A 54 -11.13 -2.71 -4.63
CA GLN A 54 -9.90 -2.49 -3.88
C GLN A 54 -8.68 -2.99 -4.66
N GLU A 55 -8.74 -4.21 -5.20
CA GLU A 55 -7.66 -4.80 -5.99
C GLU A 55 -7.37 -4.00 -7.26
N ALA A 56 -8.40 -3.60 -8.00
CA ALA A 56 -8.25 -2.80 -9.21
C ALA A 56 -7.63 -1.41 -8.89
N CYS A 57 -8.10 -0.77 -7.83
CA CYS A 57 -7.59 0.52 -7.38
C CYS A 57 -6.14 0.43 -6.88
N PHE A 58 -5.81 -0.60 -6.08
CA PHE A 58 -4.45 -0.82 -5.62
C PHE A 58 -3.50 -1.11 -6.78
N LYS A 59 -3.90 -1.99 -7.71
CA LYS A 59 -3.10 -2.33 -8.89
C LYS A 59 -2.82 -1.11 -9.75
N ALA A 60 -3.82 -0.25 -9.99
CA ALA A 60 -3.62 0.96 -10.78
C ALA A 60 -2.65 1.96 -10.12
N GLN A 61 -2.70 2.09 -8.78
CA GLN A 61 -1.76 2.93 -8.04
C GLN A 61 -0.35 2.34 -7.99
N LEU A 62 -0.23 1.02 -7.88
CA LEU A 62 1.04 0.29 -7.97
C LEU A 62 1.68 0.45 -9.36
N GLU A 63 0.90 0.32 -10.44
CA GLU A 63 1.37 0.56 -11.80
C GLU A 63 1.87 2.00 -11.97
N LEU A 64 1.10 2.99 -11.50
CA LEU A 64 1.52 4.39 -11.53
C LEU A 64 2.80 4.64 -10.72
N ALA A 65 2.96 3.99 -9.57
CA ALA A 65 4.17 4.11 -8.73
C ALA A 65 5.40 3.55 -9.46
N CYS A 66 5.24 2.41 -10.13
CA CYS A 66 6.29 1.82 -10.96
C CYS A 66 6.69 2.76 -12.11
N GLU A 67 5.71 3.34 -12.81
CA GLU A 67 5.95 4.26 -13.93
C GLU A 67 6.68 5.54 -13.51
N LEU A 68 6.36 6.06 -12.32
CA LEU A 68 6.92 7.31 -11.80
C LEU A 68 8.20 7.10 -10.98
N GLY A 69 8.55 5.86 -10.65
CA GLY A 69 9.65 5.54 -9.73
C GLY A 69 9.42 6.05 -8.31
N LEU A 70 8.16 6.23 -7.90
CA LEU A 70 7.80 6.71 -6.56
C LEU A 70 7.58 5.54 -5.59
N PRO A 71 7.99 5.67 -4.32
CA PRO A 71 7.67 4.69 -3.29
C PRO A 71 6.17 4.54 -3.05
N LEU A 72 5.77 3.42 -2.45
CA LEU A 72 4.39 3.16 -2.03
C LEU A 72 4.23 3.26 -0.50
N PHE A 73 3.15 3.90 -0.07
CA PHE A 73 2.68 3.93 1.31
C PHE A 73 1.42 3.04 1.42
N CYS A 74 1.63 1.81 1.90
CA CYS A 74 0.65 0.73 1.77
C CYS A 74 -0.10 0.42 3.07
N HIS A 75 -1.43 0.36 2.98
CA HIS A 75 -2.32 -0.20 3.99
C HIS A 75 -2.62 -1.66 3.70
N GLU A 76 -2.52 -2.50 4.72
CA GLU A 76 -2.95 -3.89 4.64
C GLU A 76 -3.67 -4.29 5.93
N ARG A 77 -4.84 -4.90 5.80
CA ARG A 77 -5.55 -5.55 6.90
C ARG A 77 -6.37 -6.74 6.42
N ASP A 78 -6.12 -7.90 7.02
CA ASP A 78 -6.74 -9.21 6.73
C ASP A 78 -6.71 -9.57 5.23
N ALA A 79 -5.67 -9.12 4.54
CA ALA A 79 -5.52 -9.22 3.08
C ALA A 79 -4.11 -9.64 2.63
N PHE A 80 -3.24 -10.05 3.56
CA PHE A 80 -1.84 -10.43 3.32
C PHE A 80 -1.61 -11.28 2.06
N ASP A 81 -2.32 -12.41 1.92
CA ASP A 81 -2.14 -13.33 0.79
C ASP A 81 -2.46 -12.65 -0.55
N ARG A 82 -3.52 -11.85 -0.57
CA ARG A 82 -3.95 -11.16 -1.79
C ARG A 82 -3.04 -9.98 -2.11
N PHE A 83 -2.67 -9.22 -1.09
CA PHE A 83 -1.75 -8.10 -1.20
C PHE A 83 -0.41 -8.55 -1.79
N THR A 84 0.20 -9.60 -1.23
CA THR A 84 1.46 -10.16 -1.74
C THR A 84 1.31 -10.76 -3.14
N ALA A 85 0.19 -11.41 -3.44
CA ALA A 85 -0.10 -11.92 -4.79
C ALA A 85 -0.19 -10.80 -5.86
N ILE A 86 -0.67 -9.60 -5.50
CA ILE A 86 -0.70 -8.43 -6.39
C ILE A 86 0.70 -7.87 -6.64
N LEU A 87 1.59 -7.91 -5.64
CA LEU A 87 2.99 -7.45 -5.79
C LEU A 87 3.83 -8.40 -6.66
N GLN A 88 3.53 -9.70 -6.63
CA GLN A 88 4.33 -10.75 -7.25
C GLN A 88 4.72 -10.52 -8.72
N PRO A 89 3.83 -10.08 -9.64
CA PRO A 89 4.22 -9.75 -11.01
C PRO A 89 5.29 -8.65 -11.10
N PHE A 90 5.22 -7.63 -10.24
CA PHE A 90 6.14 -6.50 -10.23
C PHE A 90 7.50 -6.88 -9.62
N LEU A 91 7.48 -7.74 -8.60
CA LEU A 91 8.67 -8.38 -8.02
C LEU A 91 9.42 -9.22 -9.06
N ARG A 92 8.70 -10.12 -9.76
CA ARG A 92 9.30 -10.99 -10.78
C ARG A 92 9.95 -10.21 -11.92
N ASN A 93 9.39 -9.06 -12.26
CA ASN A 93 9.93 -8.19 -13.31
C ASN A 93 10.98 -7.18 -12.78
N SER A 94 11.31 -7.21 -11.48
CA SER A 94 12.24 -6.27 -10.83
C SER A 94 11.86 -4.79 -11.03
N ILE A 95 10.56 -4.49 -11.11
CA ILE A 95 10.03 -3.13 -11.30
C ILE A 95 9.29 -2.60 -10.08
N LEU A 96 9.12 -3.40 -9.03
CA LEU A 96 8.48 -2.95 -7.80
C LEU A 96 9.30 -1.78 -7.18
N PRO A 97 8.69 -0.62 -6.89
CA PRO A 97 9.37 0.45 -6.16
C PRO A 97 9.49 0.10 -4.66
N PRO A 98 10.31 0.84 -3.89
CA PRO A 98 10.29 0.72 -2.43
C PRO A 98 8.88 0.90 -1.88
N LEU A 99 8.53 0.15 -0.84
CA LEU A 99 7.23 0.31 -0.19
C LEU A 99 7.32 0.11 1.31
N VAL A 100 6.39 0.73 2.03
CA VAL A 100 6.17 0.47 3.44
C VAL A 100 4.76 -0.08 3.65
N VAL A 101 4.64 -1.20 4.35
CA VAL A 101 3.36 -1.62 4.95
C VAL A 101 3.24 -0.84 6.25
N HIS A 102 2.48 0.25 6.22
CA HIS A 102 2.35 1.16 7.37
C HIS A 102 1.34 0.59 8.38
N CYS A 103 1.44 1.02 9.63
CA CYS A 103 0.54 0.59 10.72
C CYS A 103 0.37 -0.94 10.76
N PHE A 104 1.49 -1.66 10.62
CA PHE A 104 1.50 -3.11 10.57
C PHE A 104 0.91 -3.69 11.86
N THR A 105 -0.09 -4.55 11.67
CA THR A 105 -0.81 -5.24 12.74
C THR A 105 -0.96 -6.75 12.48
N GLY A 106 -0.18 -7.28 11.53
CA GLY A 106 -0.12 -8.70 11.22
C GLY A 106 0.79 -9.47 12.17
N SER A 107 1.09 -10.72 11.84
CA SER A 107 1.96 -11.58 12.65
C SER A 107 3.46 -11.38 12.35
N THR A 108 4.33 -11.80 13.27
CA THR A 108 5.77 -11.89 13.03
C THR A 108 6.14 -12.71 11.79
N SER A 109 5.38 -13.76 11.47
CA SER A 109 5.58 -14.56 10.25
C SER A 109 5.23 -13.78 8.98
N GLN A 110 4.19 -12.97 9.00
CA GLN A 110 3.83 -12.08 7.88
C GLN A 110 4.87 -10.97 7.72
N ALA A 111 5.36 -10.38 8.81
CA ALA A 111 6.44 -9.40 8.77
C ALA A 111 7.71 -10.00 8.13
N ALA A 112 8.14 -11.18 8.59
CA ALA A 112 9.28 -11.88 8.01
C ALA A 112 9.07 -12.22 6.53
N ALA A 113 7.86 -12.63 6.15
CA ALA A 113 7.52 -12.91 4.76
C ALA A 113 7.61 -11.65 3.89
N TYR A 114 7.10 -10.50 4.35
CA TYR A 114 7.26 -9.22 3.63
C TYR A 114 8.73 -8.85 3.41
N LEU A 115 9.54 -8.93 4.46
CA LEU A 115 10.98 -8.60 4.40
C LEU A 115 11.78 -9.57 3.54
N ALA A 116 11.29 -10.80 3.35
CA ALA A 116 11.92 -11.80 2.48
C ALA A 116 11.56 -11.62 0.99
N LEU A 117 10.53 -10.83 0.65
CA LEU A 117 10.11 -10.63 -0.75
C LEU A 117 11.07 -9.71 -1.52
N ASP A 118 11.55 -8.63 -0.91
CA ASP A 118 12.45 -7.64 -1.51
C ASP A 118 13.07 -6.77 -0.40
N ASP A 119 14.34 -6.40 -0.53
CA ASP A 119 15.09 -5.64 0.46
C ASP A 119 14.62 -4.17 0.60
N ARG A 120 13.79 -3.70 -0.33
CA ARG A 120 13.19 -2.36 -0.32
C ARG A 120 11.79 -2.32 0.31
N ILE A 121 11.32 -3.43 0.86
CA ILE A 121 10.07 -3.50 1.63
C ILE A 121 10.37 -3.19 3.10
N SER A 122 9.63 -2.23 3.65
CA SER A 122 9.71 -1.82 5.06
C SER A 122 8.41 -2.10 5.82
N ILE A 123 8.52 -2.32 7.13
CA ILE A 123 7.38 -2.50 8.04
C ILE A 123 7.30 -1.31 9.00
N GLY A 124 6.16 -0.63 9.01
CA GLY A 124 5.90 0.54 9.86
C GLY A 124 5.08 0.17 11.09
N PHE A 125 5.60 0.45 12.28
CA PHE A 125 4.90 0.25 13.54
C PHE A 125 4.28 1.56 14.07
N THR A 126 3.14 1.43 14.75
CA THR A 126 2.47 2.55 15.46
C THR A 126 2.38 2.23 16.95
N GLY A 127 1.74 3.12 17.72
CA GLY A 127 1.50 2.91 19.17
C GLY A 127 0.72 1.63 19.52
N THR A 128 0.20 0.90 18.52
CA THR A 128 -0.41 -0.43 18.70
C THR A 128 0.55 -1.42 19.38
N VAL A 129 1.87 -1.29 19.19
CA VAL A 129 2.87 -2.13 19.87
C VAL A 129 2.84 -1.99 21.40
N CYS A 130 2.36 -0.85 21.91
CA CYS A 130 2.24 -0.59 23.34
C CYS A 130 0.90 -1.09 23.93
N MET A 131 -0.02 -1.62 23.11
CA MET A 131 -1.33 -2.07 23.58
C MET A 131 -1.23 -3.50 24.12
N ALA A 132 -1.58 -3.70 25.40
CA ALA A 132 -1.38 -4.96 26.11
C ALA A 132 -1.99 -6.21 25.43
N GLU A 133 -3.06 -6.09 24.66
CA GLU A 133 -3.68 -7.22 23.95
C GLU A 133 -3.27 -7.32 22.48
N ARG A 134 -2.89 -6.23 21.82
CA ARG A 134 -2.54 -6.22 20.39
C ARG A 134 -1.04 -6.28 20.10
N GLY A 135 -0.19 -5.86 21.04
CA GLY A 135 1.25 -5.88 20.89
C GLY A 135 1.92 -7.23 21.19
N LYS A 136 1.19 -8.20 21.75
CA LYS A 136 1.78 -9.50 22.16
C LYS A 136 2.23 -10.38 20.98
N GLU A 137 1.62 -10.18 19.80
CA GLU A 137 1.85 -10.99 18.60
C GLU A 137 2.70 -10.28 17.52
N LEU A 138 3.03 -9.00 17.77
CA LEU A 138 3.86 -8.13 16.92
C LEU A 138 5.33 -8.19 17.35
#